data_AF-Q1MSC7-F1
#
_entry.id   AF-Q1MSC7-F1
#
_cell.length_a   1.000
_cell.length_b   1.000
_cell.length_c   1.000
_cell.angle_alpha   90.00
_cell.angle_beta   90.00
_cell.angle_gamma   90.00
#
_symmetry.space_group_name_H-M   'P 1'
#
loop_
_entity.id
_entity.type
_entity.pdbx_description
1 polymer ?
#
loop_
_entity_poly.entity_id
_entity_poly.type
_entity_poly.pdbx_seq_one_letter_code
_entity_poly.pdbx_strand_id
1 'polypeptide(L)'
;MVSTDVIDALGHLLNIPGLSFNEDLLCLLSVNNDNVDVTIETNESGDLLYVCAHLGTMPDDDNAAAAIALLFAQANAVLTAMNKGVLVLDYNGQGLMLVKLYEMKHWELEDCLESILQLFNDAGEWKNRLYLPDFGLGGMDFDLDTSSSGSDQFMRV
;
A
#
# COMPACT_ATOMS: atom_id res chain seq x y z
N MET A 1 -5.10 -21.93 -5.61
CA MET A 1 -5.78 -21.23 -4.50
C MET A 1 -6.10 -19.86 -5.05
N VAL A 2 -7.33 -19.36 -4.90
CA VAL A 2 -7.78 -18.17 -5.66
C VAL A 2 -6.88 -16.95 -5.40
N SER A 3 -6.43 -16.72 -4.16
CA SER A 3 -5.47 -15.66 -3.84
C SER A 3 -4.11 -15.85 -4.53
N THR A 4 -3.61 -17.07 -4.67
CA THR A 4 -2.38 -17.37 -5.43
C THR A 4 -2.55 -17.04 -6.91
N ASP A 5 -3.70 -17.39 -7.49
CA ASP A 5 -3.99 -17.11 -8.90
C ASP A 5 -4.06 -15.58 -9.16
N VAL A 6 -4.58 -14.81 -8.19
CA VAL A 6 -4.56 -13.34 -8.22
C VAL A 6 -3.15 -12.79 -8.16
N ILE A 7 -2.30 -13.27 -7.27
CA ILE A 7 -0.92 -12.78 -7.16
C ILE A 7 -0.10 -13.10 -8.41
N ASP A 8 -0.24 -14.31 -8.97
CA ASP A 8 0.45 -14.70 -10.19
C ASP A 8 0.00 -13.83 -11.38
N ALA A 9 -1.31 -13.63 -11.53
CA ALA A 9 -1.87 -12.75 -12.56
C ALA A 9 -1.45 -11.28 -12.37
N LEU A 10 -1.40 -10.80 -11.13
CA LEU A 10 -0.91 -9.46 -10.79
C LEU A 10 0.57 -9.31 -11.16
N GLY A 11 1.40 -10.31 -10.88
CA GLY A 11 2.81 -10.35 -11.29
C GLY A 11 2.98 -10.24 -12.80
N HIS A 12 2.13 -10.93 -13.58
CA HIS A 12 2.12 -10.78 -15.03
C HIS A 12 1.72 -9.38 -15.50
N LEU A 13 0.66 -8.79 -14.92
CA LEU A 13 0.18 -7.45 -15.29
C LEU A 13 1.20 -6.35 -14.97
N LEU A 14 1.91 -6.49 -13.86
CA LEU A 14 2.94 -5.54 -13.42
C LEU A 14 4.33 -5.83 -13.99
N ASN A 15 4.49 -6.89 -14.80
CA ASN A 15 5.77 -7.36 -15.31
C ASN A 15 6.80 -7.68 -14.19
N ILE A 16 6.33 -8.29 -13.11
CA ILE A 16 7.10 -8.78 -11.97
C ILE A 16 7.04 -10.33 -11.99
N PRO A 17 7.93 -10.99 -12.75
CA PRO A 17 7.90 -12.43 -12.87
C PRO A 17 8.24 -13.10 -11.53
N GLY A 18 7.44 -14.11 -11.15
CA GLY A 18 7.64 -14.87 -9.92
C GLY A 18 7.06 -14.22 -8.66
N LEU A 19 6.23 -13.18 -8.81
CA LEU A 19 5.48 -12.62 -7.69
C LEU A 19 4.66 -13.73 -7.02
N SER A 20 4.88 -13.94 -5.73
CA SER A 20 4.29 -15.04 -4.97
C SER A 20 4.29 -14.72 -3.48
N PHE A 21 3.45 -15.42 -2.73
CA PHE A 21 3.48 -15.37 -1.27
C PHE A 21 4.69 -16.13 -0.72
N ASN A 22 5.32 -15.60 0.32
CA ASN A 22 6.36 -16.27 1.10
C ASN A 22 5.76 -17.30 2.10
N GLU A 23 6.61 -17.86 2.96
CA GLU A 23 6.20 -18.83 3.98
C GLU A 23 5.22 -18.26 5.02
N ASP A 24 5.23 -16.95 5.21
CA ASP A 24 4.32 -16.21 6.11
C ASP A 24 3.03 -15.75 5.41
N LEU A 25 2.76 -16.24 4.20
CA LEU A 25 1.59 -15.85 3.37
C LEU A 25 1.59 -14.36 3.01
N LEU A 26 2.78 -13.78 2.89
CA LEU A 26 3.02 -12.37 2.60
C LEU A 26 3.72 -12.19 1.24
N CYS A 27 3.29 -11.17 0.51
CA CYS A 27 3.88 -10.72 -0.74
C CYS A 27 4.22 -9.22 -0.63
N LEU A 28 5.42 -8.85 -1.07
CA LEU A 28 5.94 -7.49 -1.01
C LEU A 28 6.31 -7.03 -2.42
N LEU A 29 5.85 -5.84 -2.81
CA LEU A 29 6.17 -5.25 -4.11
C LEU A 29 6.20 -3.72 -4.02
N SER A 30 6.93 -3.09 -4.93
CA SER A 30 6.92 -1.64 -5.09
C SER A 30 6.36 -1.30 -6.47
N VAL A 31 5.43 -0.35 -6.55
CA VAL A 31 4.74 0.02 -7.80
C VAL A 31 5.37 1.29 -8.38
N ASN A 32 6.02 1.14 -9.54
CA ASN A 32 6.96 2.11 -10.12
C ASN A 32 6.38 3.47 -10.53
N ASN A 33 5.06 3.63 -10.62
CA ASN A 33 4.48 4.89 -11.07
C ASN A 33 4.47 5.98 -9.97
N ASP A 34 4.55 5.61 -8.69
CA ASP A 34 4.45 6.57 -7.57
C ASP A 34 5.36 6.21 -6.35
N ASN A 35 6.31 5.29 -6.52
CA ASN A 35 7.11 4.72 -5.41
C ASN A 35 6.23 4.27 -4.24
N VAL A 36 5.13 3.59 -4.52
CA VAL A 36 4.23 3.08 -3.48
C VAL A 36 4.66 1.66 -3.14
N ASP A 37 5.16 1.49 -1.93
CA ASP A 37 5.44 0.17 -1.39
C ASP A 37 4.12 -0.48 -0.99
N VAL A 38 3.95 -1.76 -1.36
CA VAL A 38 2.72 -2.52 -1.16
C VAL A 38 3.05 -3.84 -0.47
N THR A 39 2.22 -4.16 0.52
CA THR A 39 2.21 -5.42 1.25
C THR A 39 0.88 -6.11 0.97
N ILE A 40 0.92 -7.35 0.50
CA ILE A 40 -0.27 -8.17 0.26
C ILE A 40 -0.19 -9.42 1.13
N GLU A 41 -1.18 -9.60 1.99
CA GLU A 41 -1.28 -10.73 2.92
C GLU A 41 -2.50 -11.58 2.57
N THR A 42 -2.40 -12.88 2.82
CA THR A 42 -3.56 -13.78 2.73
C THR A 42 -3.63 -14.68 3.97
N ASN A 43 -4.82 -15.20 4.26
CA ASN A 43 -5.00 -16.17 5.33
C ASN A 43 -4.67 -17.59 4.85
N GLU A 44 -4.56 -18.56 5.76
CA GLU A 44 -4.20 -19.94 5.44
C GLU A 44 -5.11 -20.59 4.39
N SER A 45 -6.39 -20.21 4.32
CA SER A 45 -7.32 -20.73 3.33
C SER A 45 -7.24 -20.05 1.97
N GLY A 46 -6.64 -18.86 1.89
CA GLY A 46 -6.58 -18.04 0.68
C GLY A 46 -7.90 -17.33 0.32
N ASP A 47 -8.87 -17.34 1.23
CA ASP A 47 -10.19 -16.74 1.00
C ASP A 47 -10.22 -15.23 1.28
N LEU A 48 -9.21 -14.74 2.00
CA LEU A 48 -9.03 -13.32 2.30
C LEU A 48 -7.73 -12.83 1.69
N LEU A 49 -7.80 -11.69 1.02
CA LEU A 49 -6.62 -10.96 0.54
C LEU A 49 -6.64 -9.57 1.16
N TYR A 50 -5.59 -9.21 1.87
CA TYR A 50 -5.43 -7.91 2.51
C TYR A 50 -4.32 -7.15 1.80
N VAL A 51 -4.66 -6.05 1.14
CA VAL A 51 -3.71 -5.24 0.37
C VAL A 51 -3.49 -3.93 1.11
N CYS A 52 -2.23 -3.64 1.44
CA CYS A 52 -1.79 -2.44 2.12
C CYS A 52 -0.83 -1.66 1.23
N ALA A 53 -1.18 -0.43 0.88
CA ALA A 53 -0.30 0.51 0.22
C ALA A 53 0.25 1.52 1.24
N HIS A 54 1.58 1.59 1.34
CA HIS A 54 2.28 2.45 2.31
C HIS A 54 2.45 3.85 1.74
N LEU A 55 1.85 4.83 2.41
CA LEU A 55 1.79 6.23 1.98
C LEU A 55 2.93 7.07 2.56
N GLY A 56 3.50 6.65 3.69
CA GLY A 56 4.58 7.36 4.38
C GLY A 56 4.47 7.24 5.89
N THR A 57 5.10 8.16 6.60
CA THR A 57 5.07 8.22 8.07
C THR A 57 4.30 9.44 8.55
N MET A 58 3.61 9.29 9.67
CA MET A 58 2.98 10.40 10.40
C MET A 58 4.06 11.42 10.80
N PRO A 59 3.81 12.73 10.65
CA PRO A 59 4.77 13.74 11.04
C PRO A 59 4.87 13.84 12.57
N ASP A 60 6.06 14.19 13.06
CA ASP A 60 6.31 14.40 14.49
C ASP A 60 5.66 15.68 15.04
N ASP A 61 5.24 16.61 14.17
CA ASP A 61 4.56 17.84 14.58
C ASP A 61 3.08 17.55 14.95
N ASP A 62 2.71 17.83 16.20
CA ASP A 62 1.37 17.57 16.73
C ASP A 62 0.25 18.21 15.89
N ASN A 63 0.47 19.38 15.30
CA ASN A 63 -0.55 20.07 14.50
C ASN A 63 -0.70 19.42 13.12
N ALA A 64 0.42 19.07 12.47
CA ALA A 64 0.42 18.34 11.22
C ALA A 64 -0.19 16.94 11.40
N ALA A 65 0.16 16.25 12.49
CA ALA A 65 -0.40 14.97 12.86
C ALA A 65 -1.93 15.07 13.07
N ALA A 66 -2.39 16.07 13.83
CA ALA A 66 -3.82 16.31 14.02
C ALA A 66 -4.55 16.63 12.70
N ALA A 67 -3.93 17.40 11.81
CA ALA A 67 -4.50 17.73 10.50
C ALA A 67 -4.65 16.49 9.61
N ILE A 68 -3.63 15.61 9.57
CA ILE A 68 -3.69 14.34 8.83
C ILE A 68 -4.76 13.41 9.42
N ALA A 69 -4.85 13.31 10.74
CA ALA A 69 -5.88 12.49 11.40
C ALA A 69 -7.30 12.96 11.04
N LEU A 70 -7.55 14.27 11.02
CA LEU A 70 -8.82 14.85 10.58
C LEU A 70 -9.09 14.60 9.09
N LEU A 71 -8.06 14.73 8.24
CA LEU A 71 -8.17 14.42 6.82
C LEU A 71 -8.56 12.96 6.59
N PHE A 72 -7.93 12.02 7.30
CA PHE A 72 -8.23 10.59 7.22
C PHE A 72 -9.68 10.31 7.62
N ALA A 73 -10.15 10.90 8.73
CA ALA A 73 -11.54 10.74 9.16
C ALA A 73 -12.55 11.23 8.10
N GLN A 74 -12.29 12.36 7.47
CA GLN A 74 -13.15 12.91 6.41
C GLN A 74 -13.09 12.06 5.13
N ALA A 75 -11.88 11.67 4.72
CA ALA A 75 -11.65 10.87 3.53
C ALA A 75 -12.29 9.48 3.63
N ASN A 76 -12.18 8.83 4.79
CA ASN A 76 -12.71 7.49 5.00
C ASN A 76 -14.23 7.42 4.85
N ALA A 77 -14.96 8.49 5.16
CA ALA A 77 -16.40 8.54 4.91
C ALA A 77 -16.73 8.40 3.41
N VAL A 78 -15.92 9.02 2.55
CA VAL A 78 -16.08 8.97 1.09
C VAL A 78 -15.55 7.66 0.52
N LEU A 79 -14.32 7.26 0.91
CA LEU A 79 -13.67 6.05 0.42
C LEU A 79 -14.49 4.79 0.73
N THR A 80 -15.06 4.71 1.93
CA THR A 80 -15.94 3.59 2.31
C THR A 80 -17.21 3.57 1.48
N ALA A 81 -17.85 4.72 1.24
CA ALA A 81 -19.05 4.81 0.42
C ALA A 81 -18.80 4.41 -1.05
N MET A 82 -17.57 4.58 -1.53
CA MET A 82 -17.13 4.20 -2.88
C MET A 82 -16.48 2.81 -2.95
N ASN A 83 -16.36 2.08 -1.84
CA ASN A 83 -15.64 0.81 -1.76
C ASN A 83 -14.18 0.89 -2.27
N LYS A 84 -13.49 2.00 -1.99
CA LYS A 84 -12.10 2.28 -2.45
C LYS A 84 -11.01 1.95 -1.41
N GLY A 85 -11.38 1.28 -0.32
CA GLY A 85 -10.48 1.00 0.80
C GLY A 85 -10.64 2.01 1.93
N VAL A 86 -9.69 1.97 2.88
CA VAL A 86 -9.71 2.77 4.10
C VAL A 86 -8.29 3.27 4.38
N LEU A 87 -8.15 4.54 4.73
CA LEU A 87 -6.91 5.11 5.24
C LEU A 87 -6.77 4.77 6.72
N VAL A 88 -5.63 4.18 7.10
CA VAL A 88 -5.36 3.71 8.46
C VAL A 88 -3.96 4.10 8.90
N LEU A 89 -3.75 4.04 10.21
CA LEU A 89 -2.42 4.04 10.81
C LEU A 89 -1.98 2.60 11.06
N ASP A 90 -0.69 2.33 10.96
CA ASP A 90 -0.11 1.05 11.37
C ASP A 90 -0.26 0.84 12.89
N TYR A 91 0.10 -0.36 13.37
CA TYR A 91 -0.06 -0.71 14.78
C TYR A 91 0.73 0.20 15.74
N ASN A 92 1.79 0.85 15.25
CA ASN A 92 2.59 1.81 16.01
C ASN A 92 2.04 3.24 15.95
N GLY A 93 1.02 3.51 15.13
CA GLY A 93 0.49 4.85 14.91
C GLY A 93 1.42 5.74 14.07
N GLN A 94 2.43 5.16 13.43
CA GLN A 94 3.49 5.88 12.71
C GLN A 94 3.38 5.72 11.19
N GLY A 95 2.99 4.56 10.70
CA GLY A 95 2.83 4.31 9.27
C GLY A 95 1.46 4.76 8.78
N LEU A 96 1.41 5.56 7.70
CA LEU A 96 0.19 5.93 6.99
C LEU A 96 -0.04 4.92 5.87
N MET A 97 -1.22 4.30 5.82
CA MET A 97 -1.53 3.27 4.83
C MET A 97 -2.92 3.45 4.22
N LEU A 98 -3.06 3.09 2.95
CA LEU A 98 -4.35 2.83 2.30
C LEU A 98 -4.55 1.31 2.19
N VAL A 99 -5.59 0.80 2.82
CA VAL A 99 -5.83 -0.64 2.93
C VAL A 99 -7.15 -1.07 2.33
N LYS A 100 -7.21 -2.26 1.76
CA LYS A 100 -8.47 -2.89 1.33
C LYS A 100 -8.44 -4.40 1.56
N LEU A 101 -9.55 -4.91 2.12
CA LEU A 101 -9.79 -6.34 2.30
C LEU A 101 -10.67 -6.87 1.17
N TYR A 102 -10.26 -7.99 0.58
CA TYR A 102 -11.00 -8.70 -0.46
C TYR A 102 -11.41 -10.07 0.07
N GLU A 103 -12.71 -10.34 0.11
CA GLU A 103 -13.25 -11.68 0.35
C GLU A 103 -13.34 -12.42 -0.99
N MET A 104 -12.37 -13.26 -1.31
CA MET A 104 -12.16 -13.81 -2.66
C MET A 104 -13.38 -14.54 -3.23
N LYS A 105 -14.22 -15.14 -2.37
CA LYS A 105 -15.49 -15.77 -2.76
C LYS A 105 -16.50 -14.81 -3.43
N HIS A 106 -16.30 -13.50 -3.31
CA HIS A 106 -17.17 -12.45 -3.84
C HIS A 106 -16.58 -11.74 -5.06
N TRP A 107 -15.41 -12.17 -5.52
CA TRP A 107 -14.69 -11.52 -6.60
C TRP A 107 -14.43 -12.49 -7.74
N GLU A 108 -14.70 -12.04 -8.95
CA GLU A 108 -14.10 -12.63 -10.14
C GLU A 108 -12.65 -12.15 -10.26
N LEU A 109 -11.79 -12.97 -10.86
CA LEU A 109 -10.35 -12.70 -10.94
C LEU A 109 -10.05 -11.34 -11.59
N GLU A 110 -10.67 -11.05 -12.73
CA GLU A 110 -10.43 -9.82 -13.50
C GLU A 110 -10.87 -8.57 -12.72
N ASP A 111 -12.06 -8.59 -12.12
CA ASP A 111 -12.59 -7.49 -11.29
C ASP A 111 -11.71 -7.26 -10.05
N CYS A 112 -11.19 -8.34 -9.46
CA CYS A 112 -10.27 -8.27 -8.32
C CYS A 112 -8.99 -7.55 -8.70
N LEU A 113 -8.37 -7.96 -9.83
CA LEU A 113 -7.15 -7.35 -10.35
C LEU A 113 -7.35 -5.88 -10.68
N GLU A 114 -8.44 -5.52 -11.37
CA GLU A 114 -8.76 -4.12 -11.66
C GLU A 114 -8.92 -3.31 -10.37
N SER A 115 -9.62 -3.85 -9.37
CA SER A 115 -9.77 -3.16 -8.09
C SER A 115 -8.45 -3.03 -7.31
N ILE A 116 -7.51 -3.97 -7.43
CA ILE A 116 -6.19 -3.87 -6.79
C ILE A 116 -5.34 -2.81 -7.49
N LEU A 117 -5.33 -2.79 -8.82
CA LEU A 117 -4.62 -1.77 -9.58
C LEU A 117 -5.19 -0.37 -9.32
N GLN A 118 -6.50 -0.24 -9.18
CA GLN A 118 -7.12 1.03 -8.79
C GLN A 118 -6.69 1.46 -7.38
N LEU A 119 -6.53 0.53 -6.44
CA LEU A 119 -6.01 0.84 -5.10
C LEU A 119 -4.59 1.39 -5.17
N PHE A 120 -3.74 0.85 -6.05
CA PHE A 120 -2.36 1.34 -6.25
C PHE A 120 -2.35 2.76 -6.81
N ASN A 121 -3.20 3.04 -7.81
CA ASN A 121 -3.34 4.38 -8.37
C ASN A 121 -3.87 5.37 -7.31
N ASP A 122 -4.91 4.99 -6.57
CA ASP A 122 -5.48 5.81 -5.50
C ASP A 122 -4.42 6.07 -4.41
N ALA A 123 -3.57 5.09 -4.07
CA ALA A 123 -2.48 5.26 -3.11
C ALA A 123 -1.42 6.25 -3.61
N GLY A 124 -1.06 6.20 -4.89
CA GLY A 124 -0.16 7.18 -5.52
C GLY A 124 -0.71 8.61 -5.42
N GLU A 125 -2.00 8.81 -5.74
CA GLU A 125 -2.67 10.09 -5.58
C GLU A 125 -2.68 10.58 -4.12
N TRP A 126 -2.97 9.69 -3.18
CA TRP A 126 -2.95 10.00 -1.75
C TRP A 126 -1.56 10.40 -1.27
N LYS A 127 -0.53 9.64 -1.66
CA LYS A 127 0.85 9.96 -1.36
C LYS A 127 1.17 11.36 -1.87
N ASN A 128 0.98 11.62 -3.16
CA ASN A 128 1.21 12.94 -3.77
C ASN A 128 0.47 14.08 -3.05
N ARG A 129 -0.77 13.85 -2.61
CA ARG A 129 -1.58 14.84 -1.88
C ARG A 129 -1.04 15.12 -0.47
N LEU A 130 -0.55 14.12 0.24
CA LEU A 130 -0.02 14.28 1.60
C LEU A 130 1.33 15.03 1.60
N TYR A 131 2.12 14.90 0.53
CA TYR A 131 3.39 15.63 0.34
C TYR A 131 3.22 17.03 -0.27
N LEU A 132 1.97 17.52 -0.45
CA LEU A 132 1.75 18.92 -0.80
C LEU A 132 2.09 19.86 0.37
N PRO A 133 2.57 21.09 0.10
CA PRO A 133 3.00 22.04 1.13
C PRO A 133 1.96 22.35 2.21
N ASP A 134 0.67 22.21 1.87
CA ASP A 134 -0.45 22.47 2.78
C ASP A 134 -0.62 21.36 3.86
N PHE A 135 -0.02 20.18 3.66
CA PHE A 135 -0.12 19.03 4.57
C PHE A 135 1.20 18.60 5.20
N GLY A 136 2.33 19.18 4.74
CA GLY A 136 3.56 19.22 5.52
C GLY A 136 4.26 17.88 5.75
N LEU A 137 3.97 16.82 4.99
CA LEU A 137 4.95 15.74 4.84
C LEU A 137 6.10 16.33 4.02
N GLY A 138 7.10 16.88 4.71
CA GLY A 138 8.35 17.29 4.08
C GLY A 138 8.86 16.13 3.24
N GLY A 139 9.24 16.42 1.99
CA GLY A 139 9.90 15.43 1.14
C GLY A 139 10.99 14.75 1.97
N MET A 140 10.95 13.43 2.07
CA MET A 140 12.09 12.69 2.56
C MET A 140 13.23 12.99 1.59
N ASP A 141 14.08 13.96 1.95
CA ASP A 141 15.47 13.94 1.51
C ASP A 141 16.00 12.59 2.00
N PHE A 142 16.01 11.63 1.08
CA PHE A 142 16.67 10.36 1.25
C PHE A 142 18.17 10.67 1.19
N ASP A 143 18.72 11.19 2.29
CA ASP A 143 20.16 11.17 2.53
C ASP A 143 20.54 9.69 2.67
N LEU A 144 20.85 9.09 1.51
CA LEU A 144 21.67 7.90 1.41
C LEU A 144 23.05 8.29 1.92
N ASP A 145 23.17 8.25 3.24
CA ASP A 145 24.43 8.29 3.93
C ASP A 145 25.21 7.05 3.48
N THR A 146 25.99 7.26 2.43
CA THR A 146 26.91 6.29 1.85
C THR A 146 28.13 6.22 2.76
N SER A 147 27.95 5.71 3.97
CA SER A 147 29.07 5.21 4.77
C SER A 147 28.62 4.21 5.84
N SER A 148 28.55 2.94 5.44
CA SER A 148 29.43 1.87 5.93
C SER A 148 28.73 0.50 6.00
N SER A 149 29.29 -0.42 5.19
CA SER A 149 29.30 -1.87 5.35
C SER A 149 27.99 -2.63 5.49
N GLY A 150 27.69 -3.45 4.47
CA GLY A 150 26.94 -4.69 4.64
C GLY A 150 25.87 -4.88 3.58
N SER A 151 26.15 -5.78 2.64
CA SER A 151 25.25 -6.33 1.62
C SER A 151 23.80 -6.53 2.06
N ASP A 152 22.86 -5.90 1.36
CA ASP A 152 21.58 -6.50 0.96
C ASP A 152 21.03 -5.77 -0.28
N GLN A 153 20.78 -6.52 -1.35
CA GLN A 153 20.30 -5.99 -2.64
C GLN A 153 18.77 -5.88 -2.59
N PHE A 154 18.26 -4.67 -2.38
CA PHE A 154 16.89 -4.34 -2.76
C PHE A 154 16.75 -4.37 -4.28
N MET A 155 15.82 -5.17 -4.81
CA MET A 155 15.48 -5.14 -6.23
C MET A 155 14.52 -3.96 -6.46
N ARG A 156 15.03 -2.94 -7.14
CA ARG A 156 14.27 -1.75 -7.57
C ARG A 156 13.91 -1.93 -9.05
N VAL A 157 12.70 -1.54 -9.43
CA VAL A 157 12.28 -1.44 -10.84
C VAL A 157 11.70 -0.06 -11.06
#